data_AF-A0A0L0BQH0-F1
#
_entry.id   AF-A0A0L0BQH0-F1
#
_cell.length_a   1.000
_cell.length_b   1.000
_cell.length_c   1.000
_cell.angle_alpha   90.00
_cell.angle_beta   90.00
_cell.angle_gamma   90.00
#
_symmetry.space_group_name_H-M   'P 1'
#
loop_
_entity.id
_entity.type
_entity.pdbx_description
1 polymer ?
#
loop_
_entity_poly.entity_id
_entity_poly.type
_entity_poly.pdbx_seq_one_letter_code
_entity_poly.pdbx_strand_id
1 'polypeptide(L)'
;MSGKDSRFKAIETDPRFKLPKKKSIRGNVDSRFKSALENDKRFSKKATIDKYGRKIEAKDTMEELQKYYNFEDEEKDSDSNSDETSVYVDAEQEPTEASSG
;
A
#
# COMPACT_ATOMS: atom_id res chain seq x y z
N MET A 1 -0.19 25.38 -4.56
CA MET A 1 1.24 25.01 -4.60
C MET A 1 1.86 25.57 -5.87
N SER A 2 2.90 26.41 -5.75
CA SER A 2 3.64 26.94 -6.91
C SER A 2 4.54 25.84 -7.49
N GLY A 3 3.97 25.02 -8.38
CA GLY A 3 4.58 23.77 -8.86
C GLY A 3 5.54 23.94 -10.03
N LYS A 4 6.61 24.75 -9.88
CA LYS A 4 7.68 24.89 -10.90
C LYS A 4 9.04 25.20 -10.26
N ASP A 5 9.41 24.49 -9.20
CA ASP A 5 10.78 24.57 -8.67
C ASP A 5 11.72 23.71 -9.52
N SER A 6 12.83 24.28 -10.00
CA SER A 6 13.82 23.60 -10.82
C SER A 6 14.42 22.37 -10.14
N ARG A 7 14.46 22.37 -8.80
CA ARG A 7 14.96 21.26 -7.99
C ARG A 7 14.16 19.96 -8.18
N PHE A 8 12.87 20.05 -8.52
CA PHE A 8 11.97 18.89 -8.62
C PHE A 8 11.56 18.55 -10.07
N LYS A 9 12.12 19.21 -11.08
CA LYS A 9 11.78 18.99 -12.50
C LYS A 9 12.05 17.54 -12.97
N ALA A 10 13.04 16.88 -12.37
CA ALA A 10 13.34 15.48 -12.65
C ALA A 10 12.23 14.52 -12.17
N ILE A 11 11.57 14.83 -11.04
CA ILE A 11 10.54 13.97 -10.42
C ILE A 11 9.30 13.85 -11.30
N GLU A 12 8.92 14.94 -11.97
CA GLU A 12 7.73 14.96 -12.84
C GLU A 12 7.87 14.05 -14.09
N THR A 13 9.10 13.84 -14.55
CA THR A 13 9.37 13.21 -15.85
C THR A 13 9.93 11.79 -15.72
N ASP A 14 10.76 11.54 -14.71
CA ASP A 14 11.43 10.26 -14.54
C ASP A 14 10.44 9.17 -14.09
N PRO A 15 10.31 8.05 -14.86
CA PRO A 15 9.39 6.96 -14.56
C PRO A 15 9.61 6.30 -13.19
N ARG A 16 10.79 6.47 -12.58
CA ARG A 16 11.09 5.97 -11.23
C ARG A 16 10.23 6.62 -10.15
N PHE A 17 9.85 7.89 -10.34
CA PHE A 17 9.03 8.64 -9.39
C PHE A 17 7.54 8.65 -9.76
N LYS A 18 7.15 7.98 -10.85
CA LYS A 18 5.74 7.83 -11.20
C LYS A 18 5.11 6.82 -10.27
N LEU A 19 4.10 7.26 -9.52
CA LEU A 19 3.32 6.35 -8.68
C LEU A 19 2.65 5.28 -9.56
N PRO A 20 2.78 3.99 -9.21
CA PRO A 20 2.04 2.94 -9.87
C PRO A 20 0.53 3.16 -9.70
N LYS A 21 -0.25 2.78 -10.70
CA LYS A 21 -1.71 2.89 -10.63
C LYS A 21 -2.24 1.93 -9.55
N LYS A 22 -3.34 2.28 -8.88
CA LYS A 22 -3.94 1.44 -7.82
C LYS A 22 -4.14 -0.02 -8.25
N LYS A 23 -4.58 -0.24 -9.50
CA LYS A 23 -4.77 -1.58 -10.08
C LYS A 23 -3.47 -2.38 -10.21
N SER A 24 -2.35 -1.73 -10.50
CA SER A 24 -1.04 -2.41 -10.65
C SER A 24 -0.34 -2.65 -9.31
N ILE A 25 -0.78 -2.00 -8.23
CA ILE A 25 -0.25 -2.23 -6.88
C ILE A 25 -0.84 -3.50 -6.28
N ARG A 26 -2.11 -3.80 -6.58
CA ARG A 26 -2.80 -4.99 -6.06
C ARG A 26 -2.38 -6.24 -6.82
N GLY A 27 -2.09 -7.32 -6.09
CA GLY A 27 -1.76 -8.62 -6.66
C GLY A 27 -3.02 -9.41 -7.01
N ASN A 28 -3.03 -10.15 -8.11
CA ASN A 28 -4.15 -11.02 -8.44
C ASN A 28 -4.10 -12.32 -7.62
N VAL A 29 -5.25 -12.76 -7.10
CA VAL A 29 -5.36 -14.04 -6.39
C VAL A 29 -5.55 -15.17 -7.40
N ASP A 30 -4.63 -16.16 -7.40
CA ASP A 30 -4.79 -17.38 -8.20
C ASP A 30 -6.01 -18.19 -7.73
N SER A 31 -6.71 -18.80 -8.68
CA SER A 31 -7.87 -19.68 -8.48
C SER A 31 -7.74 -20.67 -7.31
N ARG A 32 -6.53 -21.20 -7.06
CA ARG A 32 -6.27 -22.19 -5.99
C ARG A 32 -6.49 -21.63 -4.60
N PHE A 33 -6.33 -20.32 -4.42
CA PHE A 33 -6.41 -19.70 -3.11
C PHE A 33 -7.77 -19.07 -2.84
N LYS A 34 -8.61 -18.81 -3.86
CA LYS A 34 -9.95 -18.24 -3.67
C LYS A 34 -10.80 -19.05 -2.68
N SER A 35 -10.91 -20.36 -2.94
CA SER A 35 -11.67 -21.26 -2.06
C SER A 35 -11.11 -21.33 -0.64
N ALA A 36 -9.78 -21.25 -0.48
CA ALA A 36 -9.15 -21.28 0.83
C ALA A 36 -9.39 -19.98 1.60
N LEU A 37 -9.35 -18.84 0.92
CA LEU A 37 -9.59 -17.55 1.56
C LEU A 37 -11.05 -17.44 1.99
N GLU A 38 -12.00 -17.71 1.10
CA GLU A 38 -13.44 -17.51 1.35
C GLU A 38 -14.02 -18.50 2.35
N ASN A 39 -13.63 -19.78 2.28
CA ASN A 39 -14.33 -20.85 2.99
C ASN A 39 -13.61 -21.34 4.25
N ASP A 40 -12.29 -21.15 4.35
CA ASP A 40 -11.52 -21.71 5.45
C ASP A 40 -11.27 -20.67 6.57
N LYS A 41 -11.92 -20.93 7.71
CA LYS A 41 -11.85 -20.09 8.91
C LYS A 41 -10.44 -19.92 9.49
N ARG A 42 -9.49 -20.78 9.10
CA ARG A 42 -8.08 -20.63 9.49
C ARG A 42 -7.46 -19.36 8.90
N PHE A 43 -7.94 -18.91 7.74
CA PHE A 43 -7.45 -17.71 7.07
C PHE A 43 -8.21 -16.44 7.46
N SER A 44 -9.41 -16.56 8.03
CA SER A 44 -10.21 -15.43 8.51
C SER A 44 -10.07 -15.13 10.01
N LYS A 45 -9.19 -15.83 10.72
CA LYS A 45 -9.00 -15.61 12.16
C LYS A 45 -7.88 -14.61 12.42
N LYS A 46 -8.22 -13.47 13.03
CA LYS A 46 -7.25 -12.49 13.54
C LYS A 46 -7.05 -12.61 15.05
N ALA A 47 -5.88 -12.18 15.52
CA ALA A 47 -5.60 -12.03 16.94
C ALA A 47 -6.44 -10.89 17.51
N THR A 48 -7.20 -11.17 18.57
CA THR A 48 -8.04 -10.19 19.28
C THR A 48 -7.30 -9.46 20.39
N ILE A 49 -6.00 -9.72 20.55
CA ILE A 49 -5.17 -9.22 21.64
C ILE A 49 -3.86 -8.68 21.04
N ASP A 50 -3.46 -7.48 21.46
CA ASP A 50 -2.20 -6.84 21.04
C ASP A 50 -0.99 -7.44 21.76
N LYS A 51 0.22 -6.99 21.39
CA LYS A 51 1.48 -7.43 22.03
C LYS A 51 1.53 -7.17 23.55
N TYR A 52 0.71 -6.25 24.05
CA TYR A 52 0.65 -5.82 25.45
C TYR A 52 -0.58 -6.37 26.20
N GLY A 53 -1.32 -7.31 25.60
CA GLY A 53 -2.47 -7.94 26.25
C GLY A 53 -3.77 -7.14 26.18
N ARG A 54 -3.82 -6.01 25.46
CA ARG A 54 -5.05 -5.22 25.30
C ARG A 54 -5.93 -5.81 24.21
N LYS A 55 -7.24 -5.77 24.43
CA LYS A 55 -8.23 -6.23 23.45
C LYS A 55 -8.24 -5.29 22.24
N ILE A 56 -8.22 -5.88 21.04
CA ILE A 56 -8.42 -5.18 19.78
C ILE A 56 -9.73 -5.68 19.16
N GLU A 57 -10.48 -4.76 18.58
CA GLU A 57 -11.64 -5.04 17.74
C GLU A 57 -11.26 -6.01 16.62
N ALA A 58 -12.00 -7.12 16.50
CA ALA A 58 -11.82 -8.05 15.38
C ALA A 58 -12.38 -7.41 14.11
N LYS A 59 -11.49 -6.92 13.23
CA LYS A 59 -11.87 -6.43 11.90
C LYS A 59 -12.05 -7.57 10.92
N ASP A 60 -12.98 -7.42 9.98
CA ASP A 60 -13.19 -8.41 8.92
C ASP A 60 -11.89 -8.62 8.13
N THR A 61 -11.52 -9.88 7.94
CA THR A 61 -10.32 -10.27 7.21
C THR A 61 -10.51 -10.10 5.71
N MET A 62 -11.73 -10.29 5.22
CA MET A 62 -12.04 -10.16 3.79
C MET A 62 -11.86 -8.73 3.30
N GLU A 63 -12.39 -7.77 4.06
CA GLU A 63 -12.23 -6.34 3.76
C GLU A 63 -10.76 -5.89 3.73
N GLU A 64 -9.90 -6.50 4.55
CA GLU A 64 -8.47 -6.21 4.52
C GLU A 64 -7.78 -6.84 3.32
N LEU A 65 -8.17 -8.06 2.95
CA LEU A 65 -7.60 -8.76 1.80
C LEU A 65 -7.96 -8.09 0.48
N GLN A 66 -9.19 -7.59 0.33
CA GLN A 66 -9.63 -6.80 -0.84
C GLN A 66 -8.82 -5.52 -1.07
N LYS A 67 -8.19 -4.96 -0.02
CA LYS A 67 -7.32 -3.77 -0.17
C LYS A 67 -6.05 -4.08 -0.95
N TYR A 68 -5.51 -5.29 -0.76
CA TYR A 68 -4.20 -5.70 -1.28
C TYR A 68 -4.29 -6.61 -2.50
N TYR A 69 -5.38 -7.38 -2.61
CA TYR A 69 -5.52 -8.38 -3.65
C TYR A 69 -6.76 -8.15 -4.51
N ASN A 70 -6.64 -8.41 -5.81
CA ASN A 70 -7.78 -8.44 -6.71
C ASN A 70 -8.36 -9.86 -6.72
N PHE A 71 -9.62 -9.96 -6.34
CA PHE A 71 -10.44 -11.14 -6.59
C PHE A 71 -11.11 -10.93 -7.95
N GLU A 72 -10.95 -11.88 -8.88
CA GLU A 72 -11.38 -11.72 -10.28
C GLU A 72 -12.89 -11.40 -10.45
N ASP A 73 -13.69 -11.53 -9.38
CA ASP A 73 -15.12 -11.22 -9.34
C ASP A 73 -15.43 -9.73 -9.06
N GLU A 74 -14.44 -8.90 -8.71
CA GLU A 74 -14.59 -7.46 -8.38
C GLU A 74 -14.15 -6.51 -9.50
N GLU A 75 -14.11 -6.97 -10.75
CA GLU A 75 -13.68 -6.21 -11.94
C GLU A 75 -14.63 -5.05 -12.37
N LYS A 76 -15.47 -4.51 -11.48
CA LYS A 76 -16.26 -3.31 -11.76
C LYS A 76 -16.33 -2.41 -10.52
N ASP A 77 -15.76 -1.22 -10.67
CA ASP A 77 -16.10 -0.01 -9.90
C ASP A 77 -15.23 0.36 -8.68
N SER A 78 -13.95 0.69 -8.91
CA SER A 78 -13.16 1.43 -7.91
C SER A 78 -12.41 2.61 -8.55
N ASP A 79 -13.12 3.37 -9.39
CA ASP A 79 -12.58 4.57 -10.06
C ASP A 79 -12.91 5.88 -9.31
N SER A 80 -13.14 5.84 -8.00
CA SER A 80 -13.33 7.06 -7.22
C SER A 80 -12.95 6.87 -5.75
N ASN A 81 -11.70 7.20 -5.43
CA ASN A 81 -11.36 7.98 -4.24
C ASN A 81 -9.86 8.24 -4.24
N SER A 82 -9.52 9.52 -4.30
CA SER A 82 -8.15 10.05 -4.37
C SER A 82 -7.55 10.15 -2.98
N ASP A 83 -7.38 9.02 -2.28
CA ASP A 83 -6.49 8.99 -1.11
C ASP A 83 -5.04 8.85 -1.58
N GLU A 84 -4.40 10.00 -1.76
CA GLU A 84 -2.95 10.16 -1.87
C GLU A 84 -2.30 9.68 -0.57
N THR A 85 -2.02 8.38 -0.48
CA THR A 85 -1.07 7.88 0.52
C THR A 85 0.34 8.16 0.02
N SER A 86 0.82 9.38 0.29
CA SER A 86 2.21 9.76 0.07
C SER A 86 3.09 8.93 1.00
N VAL A 87 3.75 7.91 0.47
CA VAL A 87 4.78 7.18 1.21
C VAL A 87 6.02 8.07 1.25
N TYR A 88 6.24 8.74 2.38
CA TYR A 88 7.46 9.51 2.62
C TYR A 88 8.60 8.50 2.80
N VAL A 89 9.50 8.44 1.82
CA VAL A 89 10.73 7.65 1.94
C VAL A 89 11.71 8.51 2.73
N ASP A 90 11.91 8.17 4.00
CA ASP A 90 12.89 8.80 4.88
C ASP A 90 14.29 8.42 4.36
N ALA A 91 14.87 9.30 3.54
CA ALA A 91 16.25 9.18 3.11
C ALA A 91 17.13 9.63 4.27
N GLU A 92 17.78 8.66 4.92
CA GLU A 92 18.78 8.88 5.98
C GLU A 92 19.76 9.98 5.57
N GLN A 93 19.90 10.98 6.45
CA GLN A 93 20.90 12.04 6.34
C GLN A 93 22.29 11.45 6.56
N GLU A 94 23.09 11.38 5.50
CA GLU A 94 24.54 11.35 5.62
C GLU A 94 25.03 12.79 5.94
N PRO A 95 25.71 13.03 7.08
CA PRO A 95 26.27 14.33 7.39
C PRO A 95 27.45 14.62 6.46
N THR A 96 27.36 15.70 5.68
CA THR A 96 28.50 16.20 4.90
C THR A 96 29.55 16.76 5.85
N GLU A 97 30.65 16.02 6.06
CA GLU A 97 31.84 16.58 6.67
C GLU A 97 32.43 17.66 5.74
N ALA A 98 32.55 18.86 6.29
CA ALA A 98 33.28 19.96 5.69
C ALA A 98 34.77 19.59 5.57
N SER A 99 35.30 19.59 4.35
CA SER A 99 36.74 19.68 4.12
C SER A 99 37.02 20.99 3.40
N SER A 100 37.49 21.97 4.16
CA SER A 100 38.18 23.14 3.61
C SER A 100 39.51 22.70 3.01
N GLY A 101 39.82 23.18 1.82
CA GLY A 101 41.11 22.98 1.15
C GLY A 101 41.14 23.76 -0.15
#